data_AF-A0AAE0CTJ3-F1
#
_entry.id   AF-A0AAE0CTJ3-F1
#
_cell.length_a   1.000
_cell.length_b   1.000
_cell.length_c   1.000
_cell.angle_alpha   90.00
_cell.angle_beta   90.00
_cell.angle_gamma   90.00
#
_symmetry.space_group_name_H-M   'P 1'
#
loop_
_entity.id
_entity.type
_entity.pdbx_description
1 polymer ?
#
loop_
_entity_poly.entity_id
_entity_poly.type
_entity_poly.pdbx_seq_one_letter_code
_entity_poly.pdbx_strand_id
1 'polypeptide(L)'
;MVHVSVKKVICQSFGGEFYDKFDVVVAGCCYFITKKLINEKCRKLSKHVAFCKVDCRDSCGEIFVDLQNHNYSKDGETKFSFVTLSKSLKKQLSANYSIQVLSLSSQEAISVPWRVLPRKVSKLYFVMRGVVIYAVINFLILKEKRIEDLKNYRG
;
A
#
# COMPACT_ATOMS: atom_id res chain seq x y z
N MET A 1 26.56 3.78 -14.31
CA MET A 1 26.60 2.40 -13.77
C MET A 1 25.71 2.35 -12.54
N VAL A 2 24.80 1.37 -12.40
CA VAL A 2 23.85 1.28 -11.27
C VAL A 2 24.43 0.37 -10.19
N HIS A 3 24.39 0.78 -8.93
CA HIS A 3 24.82 -0.05 -7.80
C HIS A 3 23.69 -1.00 -7.38
N VAL A 4 23.94 -2.30 -7.47
CA VAL A 4 22.98 -3.35 -7.10
C VAL A 4 23.49 -4.11 -5.89
N SER A 5 22.63 -4.32 -4.90
CA SER A 5 22.94 -5.11 -3.70
C SER A 5 21.79 -6.06 -3.37
N VAL A 6 22.13 -7.20 -2.76
CA VAL A 6 21.16 -8.24 -2.38
C VAL A 6 21.24 -8.50 -0.89
N LYS A 7 20.09 -8.56 -0.22
CA LYS A 7 20.00 -8.89 1.21
C LYS A 7 18.97 -9.98 1.43
N LYS A 8 19.41 -11.13 1.95
CA LYS A 8 18.57 -12.30 2.23
C LYS A 8 18.08 -12.28 3.69
N VAL A 9 17.12 -11.42 3.99
CA VAL A 9 16.54 -11.29 5.33
C VAL A 9 15.03 -11.03 5.22
N ILE A 10 14.25 -11.44 6.22
CA ILE A 10 12.81 -11.19 6.28
C ILE A 10 12.56 -9.68 6.40
N CYS A 11 11.81 -9.09 5.47
CA CYS A 11 11.62 -7.63 5.41
C CYS A 11 11.01 -7.01 6.69
N GLN A 12 10.25 -7.80 7.46
CA GLN A 12 9.66 -7.36 8.73
C GLN A 12 10.71 -6.98 9.77
N SER A 13 11.90 -7.59 9.75
CA SER A 13 12.95 -7.39 10.74
C SER A 13 13.75 -6.10 10.55
N PHE A 14 13.58 -5.39 9.43
CA PHE A 14 14.28 -4.13 9.20
C PHE A 14 13.66 -2.99 10.01
N GLY A 15 14.49 -2.22 10.73
CA GLY A 15 14.07 -0.97 11.37
C GLY A 15 13.87 0.17 10.36
N GLY A 16 13.46 1.34 10.84
CA GLY A 16 13.20 2.51 10.00
C GLY A 16 14.46 2.99 9.28
N GLU A 17 15.59 2.97 9.97
CA GLU A 17 16.92 3.37 9.49
C GLU A 17 17.40 2.58 8.25
N PHE A 18 16.84 1.39 8.00
CA PHE A 18 17.09 0.67 6.77
C PHE A 18 16.39 1.33 5.57
N TYR A 19 15.13 1.72 5.76
CA TYR A 19 14.29 2.29 4.70
C TYR A 19 14.69 3.72 4.33
N ASP A 20 15.27 4.46 5.28
CA ASP A 20 15.78 5.83 5.09
C ASP A 20 16.86 5.95 4.00
N LYS A 21 17.53 4.84 3.69
CA LYS A 21 18.57 4.75 2.66
C LYS A 21 18.01 4.81 1.23
N PHE A 22 16.70 4.68 1.07
CA PHE A 22 16.04 4.59 -0.22
C PHE A 22 15.14 5.80 -0.44
N ASP A 23 14.89 6.13 -1.70
CA ASP A 23 13.89 7.15 -2.07
C ASP A 23 12.52 6.51 -2.34
N VAL A 24 12.54 5.23 -2.76
CA VAL A 24 11.35 4.44 -3.08
C VAL A 24 11.51 3.02 -2.53
N VAL A 25 10.46 2.50 -1.91
CA VAL A 25 10.37 1.11 -1.45
C VAL A 25 9.25 0.41 -2.21
N VAL A 26 9.61 -0.64 -2.96
CA VAL A 26 8.64 -1.48 -3.69
C VAL A 26 8.50 -2.82 -2.97
N ALA A 27 7.28 -3.13 -2.52
CA ALA A 27 6.96 -4.36 -1.82
C ALA A 27 6.03 -5.24 -2.67
N GLY A 28 6.59 -6.33 -3.19
CA GLY A 28 5.87 -7.40 -3.87
C GLY A 28 5.89 -8.72 -3.08
N CYS A 29 5.08 -9.68 -3.51
CA CYS A 29 5.14 -11.10 -3.10
C CYS A 29 5.24 -11.36 -1.58
N CYS A 30 4.60 -10.52 -0.75
CA CYS A 30 4.56 -10.69 0.70
C CYS A 30 3.17 -10.44 1.27
N TYR A 31 2.93 -10.90 2.49
CA TYR A 31 1.64 -10.75 3.16
C TYR A 31 1.21 -9.29 3.26
N PHE A 32 -0.10 -9.06 3.21
CA PHE A 32 -0.68 -7.73 3.35
C PHE A 32 -0.21 -7.01 4.62
N ILE A 33 -0.12 -7.74 5.75
CA ILE A 33 0.36 -7.21 7.03
C ILE A 33 1.81 -6.72 6.93
N THR A 34 2.67 -7.44 6.18
CA THR A 34 4.06 -7.03 5.95
C THR A 34 4.12 -5.75 5.13
N LYS A 35 3.39 -5.68 4.02
CA LYS A 35 3.32 -4.48 3.17
C LYS A 35 2.83 -3.26 3.97
N LYS A 36 1.81 -3.46 4.81
CA LYS A 36 1.29 -2.44 5.72
C LYS A 36 2.37 -1.95 6.69
N LEU A 37 3.05 -2.87 7.38
CA LEU A 37 4.11 -2.53 8.34
C LEU A 37 5.25 -1.75 7.68
N ILE A 38 5.64 -2.14 6.46
CA ILE A 38 6.67 -1.41 5.69
C ILE A 38 6.20 0.01 5.38
N ASN A 39 4.97 0.17 4.89
CA ASN A 39 4.42 1.49 4.58
C ASN A 39 4.37 2.40 5.83
N GLU A 40 3.97 1.86 6.98
CA GLU A 40 4.00 2.59 8.24
C GLU A 40 5.41 3.01 8.66
N LYS A 41 6.41 2.15 8.43
CA LYS A 41 7.82 2.51 8.67
C LYS A 41 8.25 3.64 7.74
N CYS A 42 7.94 3.58 6.45
CA CYS A 42 8.24 4.64 5.49
C CYS A 42 7.61 5.99 5.86
N ARG A 43 6.37 6.00 6.36
CA ARG A 43 5.67 7.23 6.78
C ARG A 43 6.22 7.86 8.07
N LYS A 44 6.88 7.07 8.92
CA LYS A 44 7.46 7.54 10.19
C LYS A 44 8.85 8.14 10.01
N LEU A 45 9.44 8.02 8.83
CA LEU A 45 10.74 8.60 8.53
C LEU A 45 10.63 10.12 8.40
N SER A 46 11.68 10.82 8.81
CA SER A 46 11.84 12.25 8.56
C SER A 46 12.11 12.52 7.08
N LYS A 47 12.84 11.62 6.41
CA LYS A 47 13.02 11.62 4.96
C LYS A 47 11.74 11.16 4.26
N HIS A 48 11.38 11.83 3.18
CA HIS A 48 10.34 11.37 2.28
C HIS A 48 10.78 10.07 1.57
N VAL A 49 10.05 8.99 1.80
CA VAL A 49 10.24 7.70 1.14
C VAL A 49 8.92 7.25 0.54
N ALA A 50 8.85 7.20 -0.79
CA ALA A 50 7.67 6.72 -1.48
C ALA A 50 7.52 5.19 -1.31
N PHE A 51 6.28 4.73 -1.18
CA PHE A 51 6.00 3.30 -1.04
C PHE A 51 5.12 2.81 -2.18
N CYS A 52 5.49 1.68 -2.77
CA CYS A 52 4.73 1.01 -3.81
C CYS A 52 4.45 -0.43 -3.40
N LYS A 53 3.18 -0.81 -3.36
CA LYS A 53 2.74 -2.20 -3.27
C LYS A 53 2.45 -2.69 -4.68
N VAL A 54 3.00 -3.84 -5.04
CA VAL A 54 2.71 -4.54 -6.29
C VAL A 54 2.27 -5.96 -6.00
N ASP A 55 1.17 -6.39 -6.62
CA ASP A 55 0.68 -7.76 -6.52
C ASP A 55 0.18 -8.23 -7.88
N CYS A 56 0.55 -9.45 -8.26
CA CYS A 56 0.04 -10.13 -9.44
C CYS A 56 -0.66 -11.41 -8.99
N ARG A 57 -1.86 -11.66 -9.54
CA ARG A 57 -2.62 -12.90 -9.37
C ARG A 57 -3.13 -13.31 -10.74
N ASP A 58 -2.59 -14.39 -11.28
CA ASP A 58 -2.88 -14.88 -12.63
C ASP A 58 -2.73 -13.73 -13.66
N SER A 59 -3.78 -13.42 -14.40
CA SER A 59 -3.82 -12.34 -15.40
C SER A 59 -4.10 -10.95 -14.81
N CYS A 60 -4.24 -10.83 -13.49
CA CYS A 60 -4.62 -9.60 -12.81
C CYS A 60 -3.45 -8.98 -12.03
N GLY A 61 -3.15 -7.70 -12.29
CA GLY A 61 -2.16 -6.92 -11.56
C GLY A 61 -2.81 -5.80 -10.73
N GLU A 62 -2.28 -5.56 -9.54
CA GLU A 62 -2.58 -4.39 -8.71
C GLU A 62 -1.29 -3.65 -8.37
N ILE A 63 -1.32 -2.34 -8.58
CA ILE A 63 -0.29 -1.42 -8.11
C ILE A 63 -0.96 -0.40 -7.20
N PHE A 64 -0.42 -0.22 -6.01
CA PHE A 64 -0.82 0.79 -5.06
C PHE A 64 0.39 1.66 -4.73
N VAL A 65 0.23 2.97 -4.83
CA VAL A 65 1.31 3.94 -4.61
C VAL A 65 0.92 4.89 -3.49
N ASP A 66 1.78 4.94 -2.47
CA ASP A 66 1.74 5.89 -1.38
C ASP A 66 2.90 6.88 -1.53
N LEU A 67 2.57 8.05 -2.09
CA LEU A 67 3.51 9.15 -2.26
C LEU A 67 3.56 10.06 -1.03
N GLN A 68 2.83 9.74 0.05
CA GLN A 68 2.65 10.62 1.21
C GLN A 68 2.19 12.03 0.77
N ASN A 69 2.77 13.10 1.33
CA ASN A 69 2.55 14.48 0.88
C ASN A 69 3.56 14.81 -0.23
N HIS A 70 3.20 14.54 -1.48
CA HIS A 70 4.06 14.82 -2.63
C HIS A 70 3.56 16.05 -3.40
N ASN A 71 4.49 16.98 -3.67
CA ASN A 71 4.25 18.12 -4.55
C ASN A 71 4.71 17.76 -5.96
N TYR A 72 3.78 17.68 -6.90
CA TYR A 72 4.09 17.49 -8.31
C TYR A 72 3.87 18.79 -9.08
N SER A 73 4.85 19.20 -9.89
CA SER A 73 4.70 20.26 -10.90
C SER A 73 4.30 19.61 -12.22
N LYS A 74 3.11 19.97 -12.71
CA LYS A 74 2.57 19.43 -13.95
C LYS A 74 2.79 20.41 -15.10
N ASP A 75 3.59 20.00 -16.08
CA ASP A 75 3.57 20.65 -17.39
C ASP A 75 2.25 20.28 -18.10
N GLY A 76 1.54 21.32 -18.50
CA GLY A 76 0.13 21.25 -18.83
C GLY A 76 -0.13 20.52 -20.12
N GLU A 77 -0.49 19.23 -20.07
CA GLU A 77 -1.33 18.58 -21.10
C GLU A 77 -1.90 17.20 -20.72
N THR A 78 -1.41 16.51 -19.69
CA THR A 78 -1.85 15.12 -19.43
C THR A 78 -3.10 15.04 -18.55
N LYS A 79 -4.27 14.71 -19.12
CA LYS A 79 -5.52 14.49 -18.35
C LYS A 79 -5.49 13.15 -17.59
N PHE A 80 -4.90 13.10 -16.40
CA PHE A 80 -5.06 11.97 -15.48
C PHE A 80 -6.29 12.15 -14.59
N SER A 81 -7.19 11.15 -14.58
CA SER A 81 -8.29 11.06 -13.61
C SER A 81 -7.80 10.32 -12.37
N PHE A 82 -7.44 11.05 -11.31
CA PHE A 82 -7.16 10.45 -10.02
C PHE A 82 -8.46 10.25 -9.24
N VAL A 83 -8.71 9.04 -8.73
CA VAL A 83 -9.75 8.81 -7.74
C VAL A 83 -9.19 9.22 -6.38
N THR A 84 -9.26 10.51 -6.07
CA THR A 84 -8.96 11.01 -4.72
C THR A 84 -10.13 10.67 -3.81
N LEU A 85 -9.92 9.75 -2.87
CA LEU A 85 -10.94 9.33 -1.89
C LEU A 85 -11.20 10.37 -0.78
N SER A 86 -10.45 11.48 -0.73
CA SER A 86 -10.76 12.61 0.14
C SER A 86 -11.82 13.51 -0.50
N LYS A 87 -13.05 13.46 0.02
CA LYS A 87 -14.17 14.34 -0.37
C LYS A 87 -13.87 15.85 -0.25
N SER A 88 -12.78 16.26 0.43
CA SER A 88 -12.52 17.67 0.78
C SER A 88 -11.72 18.50 -0.24
N LEU A 89 -11.12 17.93 -1.28
CA LEU A 89 -10.31 18.71 -2.24
C LEU A 89 -11.08 18.95 -3.55
N LYS A 90 -12.18 19.71 -3.43
CA LYS A 90 -12.76 20.46 -4.56
C LYS A 90 -12.58 21.95 -4.29
N LYS A 91 -11.43 22.54 -4.64
CA LYS A 91 -11.40 23.96 -5.05
C LYS A 91 -10.05 24.42 -5.63
N GLN A 92 -10.20 25.25 -6.65
CA GLN A 92 -9.29 26.17 -7.31
C GLN A 92 -8.43 25.64 -8.45
N LEU A 93 -8.72 26.26 -9.60
CA LEU A 93 -8.26 26.00 -10.96
C LEU A 93 -7.81 27.36 -11.57
N SER A 94 -6.50 27.52 -11.82
CA SER A 94 -5.77 28.58 -12.54
C SER A 94 -4.27 28.23 -12.59
N ALA A 95 -3.71 28.27 -13.80
CA ALA A 95 -2.34 28.03 -14.26
C ALA A 95 -1.19 27.97 -13.21
N ASN A 96 -0.31 26.97 -13.40
CA ASN A 96 0.90 26.63 -12.63
C ASN A 96 0.61 25.99 -11.26
N TYR A 97 0.30 24.69 -11.27
CA TYR A 97 -0.08 23.94 -10.08
C TYR A 97 1.04 23.07 -9.51
N SER A 98 1.42 23.34 -8.26
CA SER A 98 1.85 22.30 -7.33
C SER A 98 0.60 21.58 -6.82
N ILE A 99 0.41 20.33 -7.24
CA ILE A 99 -0.68 19.50 -6.74
C ILE A 99 -0.16 18.74 -5.52
N GLN A 100 -0.74 19.00 -4.35
CA GLN A 100 -0.56 18.14 -3.18
C GLN A 100 -1.47 16.92 -3.32
N VAL A 101 -0.87 15.78 -3.66
CA VAL A 101 -1.58 14.49 -3.65
C VAL A 101 -1.42 13.92 -2.25
N LEU A 102 -2.50 13.89 -1.46
CA LEU A 102 -2.52 13.09 -0.24
C LEU A 102 -2.81 11.63 -0.61
N SER A 103 -1.77 10.81 -0.57
CA SER A 103 -1.96 9.35 -0.59
C SER A 103 -2.49 8.89 0.76
N LEU A 104 -3.60 8.15 0.74
CA LEU A 104 -4.06 7.39 1.90
C LEU A 104 -3.07 6.27 2.20
N SER A 105 -2.94 5.86 3.46
CA SER A 105 -2.18 4.65 3.77
C SER A 105 -2.85 3.44 3.11
N SER A 106 -2.09 2.37 2.89
CA SER A 106 -2.67 1.12 2.36
C SER A 106 -3.87 0.62 3.18
N GLN A 107 -3.87 0.84 4.51
CA GLN A 107 -5.01 0.53 5.37
C GLN A 107 -6.24 1.38 5.02
N GLU A 108 -6.07 2.70 4.98
CA GLU A 108 -7.18 3.63 4.75
C GLU A 108 -7.77 3.47 3.34
N ALA A 109 -6.94 3.15 2.35
CA ALA A 109 -7.37 2.88 0.99
C ALA A 109 -8.23 1.60 0.86
N ILE A 110 -8.00 0.60 1.74
CA ILE A 110 -8.70 -0.69 1.74
C ILE A 110 -9.89 -0.70 2.73
N SER A 111 -9.90 0.19 3.73
CA SER A 111 -11.01 0.31 4.68
C SER A 111 -12.19 1.13 4.16
N VAL A 112 -12.10 1.71 2.95
CA VAL A 112 -13.21 2.49 2.39
C VAL A 112 -14.45 1.61 2.23
N PRO A 113 -15.59 1.97 2.88
CA PRO A 113 -16.82 1.21 2.79
C PRO A 113 -17.34 1.16 1.35
N TRP A 114 -17.80 -0.02 0.92
CA TRP A 114 -18.29 -0.26 -0.44
C TRP A 114 -19.40 0.71 -0.87
N ARG A 115 -20.26 1.13 0.07
CA ARG A 115 -21.38 2.05 -0.17
C ARG A 115 -20.94 3.45 -0.61
N VAL A 116 -19.69 3.83 -0.31
CA VAL A 116 -19.15 5.18 -0.56
C VAL A 116 -18.30 5.21 -1.84
N LEU A 117 -18.02 4.04 -2.43
CA LEU A 117 -17.22 3.96 -3.65
C LEU A 117 -18.02 4.47 -4.87
N PRO A 118 -17.37 5.16 -5.83
CA PRO A 118 -18.01 5.56 -7.08
C PRO A 118 -18.59 4.36 -7.84
N ARG A 119 -19.70 4.57 -8.56
CA ARG A 119 -20.31 3.52 -9.41
C ARG A 119 -19.37 3.00 -10.51
N LYS A 120 -18.32 3.75 -10.86
CA LYS A 120 -17.33 3.41 -11.89
C LYS A 120 -16.07 2.71 -11.36
N VAL A 121 -16.06 2.24 -10.10
CA VAL A 121 -14.93 1.44 -9.60
C VAL A 121 -14.85 0.10 -10.36
N SER A 122 -13.65 -0.27 -10.79
CA SER A 122 -13.42 -1.53 -11.50
C SER A 122 -13.80 -2.74 -10.64
N LYS A 123 -14.45 -3.74 -11.23
CA LYS A 123 -14.72 -5.04 -10.57
C LYS A 123 -13.45 -5.68 -10.01
N LEU A 124 -12.31 -5.47 -10.67
CA LEU A 124 -11.00 -5.97 -10.25
C LEU A 124 -10.61 -5.49 -8.83
N TYR A 125 -10.98 -4.26 -8.48
CA TYR A 125 -10.73 -3.72 -7.14
C TYR A 125 -11.44 -4.54 -6.05
N PHE A 126 -12.69 -4.94 -6.30
CA PHE A 126 -13.47 -5.76 -5.38
C PHE A 126 -12.87 -7.16 -5.25
N VAL A 127 -12.47 -7.76 -6.37
CA VAL A 127 -11.82 -9.08 -6.40
C VAL A 127 -10.53 -9.05 -5.58
N MET A 128 -9.62 -8.09 -5.86
CA MET A 128 -8.34 -8.01 -5.15
C MET A 128 -8.53 -7.81 -3.64
N ARG A 129 -9.50 -6.98 -3.23
CA ARG A 129 -9.86 -6.82 -1.81
C ARG A 129 -10.41 -8.11 -1.19
N GLY A 130 -11.32 -8.80 -1.87
CA GLY A 130 -11.90 -10.06 -1.39
C GLY A 130 -10.84 -11.12 -1.16
N VAL A 131 -9.88 -11.25 -2.08
CA VAL A 131 -8.82 -12.24 -1.95
C VAL A 131 -7.81 -11.87 -0.84
N VAL A 132 -7.54 -10.58 -0.62
CA VAL A 132 -6.75 -10.14 0.55
C VAL A 132 -7.45 -10.50 1.87
N ILE A 133 -8.76 -10.23 1.98
CA ILE A 133 -9.54 -10.57 3.18
C ILE A 133 -9.55 -12.08 3.42
N TYR A 134 -9.81 -12.87 2.38
CA TYR A 134 -9.79 -14.33 2.46
C TYR A 134 -8.44 -14.86 2.94
N ALA A 135 -7.33 -14.35 2.39
CA ALA A 135 -5.99 -14.75 2.80
C ALA A 135 -5.70 -14.39 4.27
N VAL A 136 -6.18 -13.25 4.75
CA VAL A 136 -6.03 -12.82 6.15
C VAL A 136 -6.86 -13.71 7.09
N ILE A 137 -8.12 -13.98 6.76
CA ILE A 137 -9.00 -14.84 7.56
C ILE A 137 -8.41 -16.25 7.66
N ASN A 138 -7.99 -16.84 6.54
CA ASN A 138 -7.36 -18.16 6.54
C ASN A 138 -6.08 -18.18 7.38
N PHE A 139 -5.25 -17.13 7.30
CA PHE A 139 -4.05 -17.04 8.14
C PHE A 139 -4.39 -17.00 9.64
N LEU A 140 -5.42 -16.25 10.02
CA LEU A 140 -5.88 -16.17 11.43
C LEU A 140 -6.43 -17.52 11.92
N ILE A 141 -7.28 -18.18 11.12
CA ILE A 141 -7.82 -19.51 11.42
C ILE A 141 -6.68 -20.52 11.62
N LEU A 142 -5.68 -20.52 10.73
CA LEU A 142 -4.52 -21.41 10.85
C LEU A 142 -3.67 -21.11 12.09
N LYS A 143 -3.56 -19.84 12.48
CA LYS A 143 -2.83 -19.45 13.70
C LYS A 143 -3.56 -19.91 14.96
N GLU A 144 -4.88 -19.81 14.98
CA GLU A 144 -5.73 -20.24 16.10
C GLU A 144 -5.66 -21.76 16.29
N LYS A 145 -5.81 -22.54 15.20
CA LYS A 145 -5.59 -23.99 15.22
C LYS A 145 -4.21 -24.38 15.74
N ARG A 146 -3.15 -23.70 15.29
CA ARG A 146 -1.79 -23.98 15.76
C ARG A 146 -1.61 -23.69 17.26
N ILE A 147 -2.32 -22.69 17.82
CA ILE A 147 -2.30 -22.40 19.26
C ILE A 147 -3.06 -23.47 20.04
N GLU A 148 -4.21 -23.92 19.52
CA GLU A 148 -4.98 -25.04 20.08
C GLU A 148 -4.13 -26.32 20.16
N ASP A 149 -3.45 -26.67 19.06
CA ASP A 149 -2.57 -27.84 18.98
C ASP A 149 -1.41 -27.75 19.99
N LEU A 150 -0.80 -26.56 20.16
CA LEU A 150 0.28 -26.34 21.13
C LEU A 150 -0.19 -26.41 22.59
N LYS A 151 -1.45 -26.06 22.88
CA LYS A 151 -2.04 -26.26 24.22
C LYS A 151 -2.28 -27.73 24.50
N ASN A 152 -2.73 -28.50 23.52
CA ASN A 152 -2.96 -29.94 23.63
C ASN A 152 -1.67 -30.75 23.80
N TYR A 153 -0.53 -30.24 23.33
CA TYR A 153 0.80 -30.86 23.52
C TYR A 153 1.47 -30.60 24.88
N ARG A 154 0.92 -29.70 25.71
CA ARG A 154 1.45 -29.40 27.06
C ARG A 154 0.62 -30.03 28.19
N GLY A 155 -0.30 -30.95 27.87
CA GLY A 155 -1.05 -31.76 28.82
C GLY A 155 -0.37 -33.08 29.11
#